data_AF-A0A7U4DW07-F1
#
_entry.id   AF-A0A7U4DW07-F1
#
_cell.length_a   1.000
_cell.length_b   1.000
_cell.length_c   1.000
_cell.angle_alpha   90.00
_cell.angle_beta   90.00
_cell.angle_gamma   90.00
#
_symmetry.space_group_name_H-M   'P 1'
#
loop_
_entity.id
_entity.type
_entity.pdbx_description
1 polymer ?
#
loop_
_entity_poly.entity_id
_entity_poly.type
_entity_poly.pdbx_seq_one_letter_code
_entity_poly.pdbx_strand_id
1 'polypeptide(L)'
;MQFTVYANTGKSAVYPLLLDVTNDIIEQLNRRVMIPLLPIEKYPASTRPERLNPLVRLVDDNEYAVMTHEMASIPVRILGAEFCDASQYRTKVKAAIDFLFDGIR
;
A
#
# COMPACT_ATOMS: atom_id res chain seq x y z
N MET A 1 7.33 -6.41 7.82
CA MET A 1 8.24 -6.98 6.82
C MET A 1 7.89 -6.36 5.48
N GLN A 2 8.86 -6.14 4.59
CA GLN A 2 8.58 -5.51 3.30
C GLN A 2 7.53 -6.30 2.52
N PHE A 3 6.52 -5.61 1.99
CA PHE A 3 5.34 -6.16 1.29
C PHE A 3 4.34 -6.91 2.16
N THR A 4 4.41 -6.78 3.49
CA THR A 4 3.32 -7.20 4.37
C THR A 4 2.21 -6.15 4.40
N VAL A 5 0.97 -6.61 4.41
CA VAL A 5 -0.23 -5.78 4.59
C VAL A 5 -0.66 -5.81 6.05
N TYR A 6 -0.94 -4.63 6.61
CA TYR A 6 -1.41 -4.46 7.98
C TYR A 6 -2.75 -3.76 8.02
N ALA A 7 -3.56 -4.04 9.04
CA ALA A 7 -4.75 -3.25 9.33
C ALA A 7 -4.38 -1.80 9.68
N ASN A 8 -5.13 -0.84 9.14
CA ASN A 8 -4.99 0.57 9.49
C ASN A 8 -5.78 0.87 10.77
N THR A 9 -5.11 1.12 11.89
CA THR A 9 -5.78 1.55 13.13
C THR A 9 -5.88 3.08 13.24
N GLY A 10 -5.51 3.81 12.19
CA GLY A 10 -5.71 5.25 12.09
C GLY A 10 -7.19 5.63 12.01
N LYS A 11 -7.48 6.93 12.05
CA LYS A 11 -8.86 7.45 12.01
C LYS A 11 -9.52 7.37 10.62
N SER A 12 -8.81 6.92 9.59
CA SER A 12 -9.34 6.88 8.23
C SER A 12 -10.05 5.56 7.97
N ALA A 13 -11.38 5.57 8.00
CA ALA A 13 -12.22 4.44 7.58
C ALA A 13 -12.17 4.19 6.05
N VAL A 14 -11.57 5.12 5.29
CA VAL A 14 -11.45 5.03 3.83
C VAL A 14 -10.37 4.03 3.43
N TYR A 15 -9.27 3.96 4.20
CA TYR A 15 -8.13 3.10 3.93
C TYR A 15 -8.00 2.03 5.01
N PRO A 16 -8.71 0.88 4.91
CA PRO A 16 -8.72 -0.13 5.96
C PRO A 16 -7.38 -0.86 6.11
N LEU A 17 -6.54 -0.87 5.07
CA LEU A 17 -5.29 -1.63 5.02
C LEU A 17 -4.12 -0.74 4.56
N LEU A 18 -2.92 -1.07 5.02
CA LEU A 18 -1.65 -0.41 4.68
C LEU A 18 -0.65 -1.45 4.18
N LEU A 19 -0.03 -1.19 3.03
CA LEU A 19 1.04 -2.01 2.47
C LEU A 19 2.41 -1.45 2.86
N ASP A 20 3.25 -2.27 3.49
CA ASP A 20 4.64 -1.91 3.80
C ASP A 20 5.53 -2.01 2.57
N VAL A 21 6.27 -0.94 2.26
CA VAL A 21 7.25 -0.92 1.17
C VAL A 21 8.67 -0.66 1.66
N THR A 22 8.86 -0.55 2.98
CA THR A 22 10.14 -0.26 3.63
C THR A 22 11.04 -1.50 3.59
N ASN A 23 12.29 -1.33 3.19
CA ASN A 23 13.28 -2.40 3.29
C ASN A 23 13.56 -2.73 4.77
N ASP A 24 13.62 -4.02 5.10
CA ASP A 24 13.83 -4.50 6.47
C ASP A 24 15.24 -4.18 7.02
N ILE A 25 16.21 -3.81 6.19
CA ILE A 25 17.52 -3.26 6.65
C ILE A 25 17.32 -1.96 7.46
N ILE A 26 16.20 -1.25 7.25
CA ILE A 26 15.85 0.00 7.94
C ILE A 26 15.10 -0.29 9.27
N GLU A 27 15.06 -1.54 9.74
CA GLU A 27 14.32 -1.96 10.95
C GLU A 27 14.60 -1.16 12.23
N GLN A 28 15.73 -0.44 12.30
CA GLN A 28 16.07 0.43 13.43
C GLN A 28 15.18 1.68 13.54
N LEU A 29 14.38 2.00 12.52
CA LEU A 29 13.44 3.12 12.58
C LEU A 29 12.07 2.67 13.10
N ASN A 30 11.55 3.34 14.13
CA ASN A 30 10.19 3.17 14.66
C ASN A 30 9.07 3.62 13.69
N ARG A 31 9.38 3.73 12.40
CA ARG A 31 8.49 4.19 11.33
C ARG A 31 8.72 3.36 10.08
N ARG A 32 7.65 3.14 9.33
CA ARG A 32 7.68 2.46 8.03
C ARG A 32 7.01 3.35 6.98
N VAL A 33 7.54 3.35 5.77
CA VAL A 33 6.89 3.91 4.59
C VAL A 33 5.80 2.94 4.16
N MET A 34 4.56 3.40 4.18
CA MET A 34 3.37 2.61 3.89
C MET A 34 2.60 3.22 2.73
N ILE A 35 1.95 2.38 1.94
CA ILE A 35 1.00 2.79 0.91
C ILE A 35 -0.42 2.37 1.33
N PRO A 36 -1.40 3.30 1.40
CA PRO A 36 -2.77 2.95 1.70
C PRO A 36 -3.41 2.08 0.62
N LEU A 37 -4.23 1.11 1.05
CA LEU A 37 -5.02 0.26 0.18
C LEU A 37 -6.50 0.66 0.28
N LEU A 38 -7.09 1.01 -0.87
CA LEU A 38 -8.49 1.39 -0.98
C LEU A 38 -9.27 0.24 -1.64
N PRO A 39 -10.32 -0.32 -0.99
CA PRO A 39 -11.22 -1.26 -1.65
C PRO A 39 -11.73 -0.68 -2.98
N ILE A 40 -11.65 -1.46 -4.06
CA ILE A 40 -11.95 -0.94 -5.40
C ILE A 40 -13.40 -0.44 -5.53
N GLU A 41 -14.34 -1.01 -4.78
CA GLU A 41 -15.74 -0.56 -4.79
C GLU A 41 -15.91 0.87 -4.22
N LYS A 42 -14.92 1.36 -3.46
CA LYS A 42 -14.91 2.71 -2.87
C LYS A 42 -14.09 3.71 -3.69
N TYR A 43 -13.59 3.32 -4.87
CA TYR A 43 -12.77 4.21 -5.70
C TYR A 43 -13.61 5.39 -6.22
N PRO A 44 -13.18 6.65 -5.99
CA PRO A 44 -14.06 7.82 -6.18
C PRO A 44 -14.27 8.23 -7.65
N ALA A 45 -13.42 7.76 -8.57
CA ALA A 45 -13.42 8.17 -9.96
C ALA A 45 -13.87 7.05 -10.90
N SER A 46 -14.48 7.44 -12.04
CA SER A 46 -14.87 6.52 -13.12
C SER A 46 -13.66 5.88 -13.82
N THR A 47 -12.47 6.47 -13.69
CA THR A 47 -11.22 5.97 -14.24
C THR A 47 -10.11 6.04 -13.19
N ARG A 48 -9.26 5.02 -13.15
CA ARG A 48 -8.12 4.90 -12.24
C ARG A 48 -6.83 5.01 -13.05
N PRO A 49 -5.83 5.81 -12.64
CA PRO A 49 -4.53 5.83 -13.30
C PRO A 49 -3.79 4.51 -13.01
N GLU A 50 -3.97 3.50 -13.86
CA GLU A 50 -3.62 2.11 -13.52
C GLU A 50 -2.13 1.88 -13.22
N ARG A 51 -1.26 2.63 -13.90
CA ARG A 51 0.18 2.61 -13.66
C ARG A 51 0.55 3.19 -12.30
N LEU A 52 -0.15 4.24 -11.86
CA LEU A 52 0.11 4.90 -10.58
C LEU A 52 -0.55 4.15 -9.42
N ASN A 53 -1.78 3.67 -9.61
CA ASN A 53 -2.56 3.01 -8.58
C ASN A 53 -2.92 1.59 -9.02
N PRO A 54 -1.98 0.64 -9.04
CA PRO A 54 -2.25 -0.73 -9.48
C PRO A 54 -3.28 -1.44 -8.58
N LEU A 55 -3.92 -2.48 -9.11
CA LEU A 55 -4.76 -3.37 -8.32
C LEU A 55 -3.97 -4.56 -7.78
N VAL A 56 -4.31 -4.93 -6.55
CA VAL A 56 -3.87 -6.16 -5.88
C VAL A 56 -5.08 -6.88 -5.32
N ARG A 57 -5.10 -8.21 -5.44
CA ARG A 57 -6.09 -9.07 -4.80
C ARG A 57 -5.46 -9.71 -3.57
N LEU A 58 -6.11 -9.58 -2.42
CA LEU A 58 -5.59 -10.06 -1.14
C LEU A 58 -6.25 -11.38 -0.71
N VAL A 59 -5.89 -11.88 0.47
CA VAL A 59 -6.32 -13.19 1.00
C VAL A 59 -7.82 -13.32 1.28
N ASP A 60 -8.53 -12.19 1.35
CA ASP A 60 -9.99 -12.10 1.46
C ASP A 60 -10.71 -12.15 0.10
N ASP A 61 -9.97 -12.39 -0.99
CA ASP A 61 -10.43 -12.39 -2.38
C ASP A 61 -10.95 -11.03 -2.89
N ASN A 62 -10.75 -9.96 -2.12
CA ASN A 62 -11.14 -8.61 -2.51
C ASN A 62 -10.01 -7.89 -3.27
N GLU A 63 -10.39 -6.97 -4.15
CA GLU A 63 -9.44 -6.13 -4.89
C GLU A 63 -9.27 -4.76 -4.24
N TYR A 64 -8.01 -4.35 -4.15
CA TYR A 64 -7.61 -3.09 -3.56
C TYR A 64 -6.76 -2.29 -4.54
N ALA A 65 -7.07 -1.00 -4.66
CA ALA A 65 -6.19 -0.04 -5.31
C ALA A 65 -5.04 0.34 -4.36
N VAL A 66 -3.82 0.15 -4.82
CA VAL A 66 -2.60 0.62 -4.16
C VAL A 66 -2.50 2.12 -4.39
N MET A 67 -2.87 2.94 -3.40
CA MET A 67 -2.93 4.40 -3.55
C MET A 67 -1.53 5.01 -3.45
N THR A 68 -0.67 4.76 -4.44
CA THR A 68 0.78 5.07 -4.39
C THR A 68 1.08 6.53 -4.09
N HIS A 69 0.26 7.46 -4.59
CA HIS A 69 0.39 8.89 -4.35
C HIS A 69 0.06 9.32 -2.90
N GLU A 70 -0.60 8.47 -2.12
CA GLU A 70 -0.93 8.67 -0.70
C GLU A 70 0.10 8.00 0.23
N MET A 71 1.23 7.55 -0.33
CA MET A 71 2.31 6.93 0.44
C MET A 71 2.84 7.88 1.52
N ALA A 72 3.02 7.36 2.73
CA ALA A 72 3.46 8.15 3.89
C ALA A 72 4.33 7.35 4.84
N SER A 73 5.16 8.06 5.62
CA SER A 73 5.86 7.47 6.77
C SER A 73 4.91 7.36 7.96
N ILE A 74 4.69 6.16 8.47
CA ILE A 74 3.75 5.83 9.55
C ILE A 74 4.52 5.25 10.76
N PRO A 75 4.24 5.69 12.00
CA PRO A 75 4.80 5.07 13.20
C PRO A 75 4.35 3.60 13.35
N VAL A 76 5.27 2.69 13.67
CA VAL A 76 4.96 1.26 13.84
C VAL A 76 3.90 1.02 14.91
N ARG A 77 3.87 1.85 15.97
CA ARG A 77 2.91 1.76 17.07
C ARG A 77 1.43 1.93 16.69
N ILE A 78 1.15 2.43 15.48
CA ILE A 78 -0.23 2.59 14.96
C ILE A 78 -0.54 1.64 13.81
N LEU A 79 0.29 0.62 13.60
CA LEU A 79 -0.04 -0.49 12.73
C LEU A 79 -0.91 -1.47 13.50
N GLY A 80 -1.97 -1.94 12.87
CA GLY A 80 -2.80 -3.00 13.40
C GLY A 80 -2.20 -4.38 13.17
N ALA A 81 -3.06 -5.39 13.30
CA ALA A 81 -2.68 -6.77 13.02
C ALA A 81 -2.17 -6.93 11.58
N GLU A 82 -1.22 -7.83 11.41
CA GLU A 82 -0.85 -8.34 10.10
C GLU A 82 -2.07 -8.99 9.43
N PHE A 83 -2.30 -8.64 8.17
CA PHE A 83 -3.41 -9.14 7.37
C PHE A 83 -2.95 -10.25 6.42
N CYS A 84 -1.91 -9.99 5.62
CA CYS A 84 -1.31 -11.00 4.73
C CYS A 84 0.05 -10.57 4.16
N ASP A 85 0.75 -11.51 3.53
CA ASP A 85 1.89 -11.23 2.64
C ASP A 85 1.40 -10.87 1.22
N ALA A 86 1.93 -9.76 0.69
CA ALA A 86 1.65 -9.27 -0.66
C ALA A 86 2.93 -9.22 -1.53
N SER A 87 3.97 -9.98 -1.17
CA SER A 87 5.27 -9.97 -1.85
C SER A 87 5.20 -10.34 -3.34
N GLN A 88 4.19 -11.13 -3.74
CA GLN A 88 3.90 -11.44 -5.15
C GLN A 88 3.65 -10.20 -6.02
N TYR A 89 3.22 -9.08 -5.41
CA TYR A 89 2.97 -7.82 -6.12
C TYR A 89 4.18 -6.87 -6.15
N ARG A 90 5.35 -7.30 -5.63
CA ARG A 90 6.59 -6.51 -5.54
C ARG A 90 6.90 -5.74 -6.82
N THR A 91 6.95 -6.42 -7.97
CA THR A 91 7.29 -5.77 -9.25
C THR A 91 6.26 -4.70 -9.63
N LYS A 92 4.97 -4.99 -9.44
CA LYS A 92 3.87 -4.09 -9.76
C LYS A 92 3.88 -2.83 -8.89
N VAL A 93 4.09 -3.00 -7.58
CA VAL A 93 4.15 -1.89 -6.61
C VAL A 93 5.39 -1.03 -6.83
N LYS A 94 6.57 -1.65 -7.07
CA LYS A 94 7.78 -0.90 -7.40
C LYS A 94 7.62 -0.06 -8.66
N ALA A 95 7.07 -0.63 -9.74
CA ALA A 95 6.83 0.12 -10.97
C ALA A 95 5.91 1.33 -10.76
N ALA A 96 4.93 1.24 -9.84
CA ALA A 96 4.07 2.36 -9.49
C ALA A 96 4.79 3.45 -8.70
N ILE A 97 5.66 3.06 -7.76
CA ILE A 97 6.52 4.00 -7.01
C ILE A 97 7.51 4.69 -7.95
N ASP A 98 8.17 3.93 -8.83
CA ASP A 98 9.07 4.47 -9.83
C ASP A 98 8.31 5.42 -10.78
N PHE A 99 7.08 5.06 -11.18
CA PHE A 99 6.23 5.94 -11.99
C PHE A 99 5.82 7.23 -11.27
N LEU A 100 5.59 7.19 -9.95
CA LEU A 100 5.27 8.38 -9.16
C LEU A 100 6.42 9.41 -9.20
N PHE A 101 7.67 8.96 -9.18
CA PHE A 101 8.84 9.85 -9.14
C PHE A 101 9.40 10.19 -10.53
N ASP A 102 9.57 9.19 -11.39
CA ASP A 102 10.28 9.34 -12.65
C ASP A 102 9.33 9.55 -13.83
N GLY A 103 8.07 9.10 -13.75
CA GLY A 103 7.04 9.33 -14.77
C GLY A 103 7.32 8.73 -16.16
N ILE A 104 8.44 8.02 -16.35
CA ILE A 104 8.90 7.57 -17.67
C ILE A 104 7.96 6.49 -18.22
N ARG A 105 7.65 6.60 -19.52
CA ARG A 105 6.81 5.69 -20.29
C ARG A 105 7.53 4.40 -20.65
#